data_AF-A0A4Q5P0W7-F1
#
_entry.id   AF-A0A4Q5P0W7-F1
#
_cell.length_a   1.000
_cell.length_b   1.000
_cell.length_c   1.000
_cell.angle_alpha   90.00
_cell.angle_beta   90.00
_cell.angle_gamma   90.00
#
_symmetry.space_group_name_H-M   'P 1'
#
loop_
_entity.id
_entity.type
_entity.pdbx_description
1 polymer ?
#
loop_
_entity_poly.entity_id
_entity_poly.type
_entity_poly.pdbx_seq_one_letter_code
_entity_poly.pdbx_strand_id
1 'polypeptide(L)'
;MVHLRSEWAPNVTRELLAGTVVALALIPEAIAFSIIAGVDPKVGLYASFCIAVVSAFAGGRPAMISAATGATALLMVGLVKEHGINYLFAATVLTGLIQIVASLMRLGTLMRFVSRSVVTGFVNALAILIFMAQMPELLGRGPAVYAMTAIGLAIIYGLPYITKAVPSPLVTIVLLTGASMYFGFGIRTVGDMGVLPNELPFFALPQVPFTWETLRIIFPTSFAIAMVGLLESLMTAAIIDEMTDTTSDKNRECAGQGAANITSGFFGGMAGCAMIGQSVINVSSGGRGRLSTLWAGAFLLFLIVVLGPYVAQIPMAALVAVMIMVSINTFQWKSVGTLL
;
A
#
# COMPACT_ATOMS: atom_id res chain seq x y z
N MET A 1 -25.51 -15.51 -8.35
CA MET A 1 -25.33 -14.07 -8.66
C MET A 1 -25.34 -13.17 -7.42
N VAL A 2 -26.24 -13.35 -6.45
CA VAL A 2 -26.30 -12.52 -5.22
C VAL A 2 -24.98 -12.58 -4.43
N HIS A 3 -24.38 -13.76 -4.28
CA HIS A 3 -23.13 -13.94 -3.53
C HIS A 3 -21.91 -13.29 -4.22
N LEU A 4 -21.84 -13.36 -5.55
CA LEU A 4 -20.81 -12.68 -6.35
C LEU A 4 -20.95 -11.15 -6.25
N ARG A 5 -22.19 -10.63 -6.30
CA ARG A 5 -22.43 -9.18 -6.17
C ARG A 5 -22.07 -8.67 -4.78
N SER A 6 -22.34 -9.44 -3.72
CA SER A 6 -21.96 -9.08 -2.35
C SER A 6 -20.44 -9.17 -2.09
N GLU A 7 -19.73 -10.06 -2.77
CA GLU A 7 -18.27 -10.18 -2.60
C GLU A 7 -17.50 -9.16 -3.44
N TRP A 8 -18.01 -8.83 -4.64
CA TRP A 8 -17.33 -7.94 -5.57
C TRP A 8 -17.66 -6.48 -5.36
N ALA A 9 -18.94 -6.12 -5.37
CA ALA A 9 -19.37 -4.72 -5.36
C ALA A 9 -20.72 -4.54 -4.66
N PRO A 10 -20.76 -4.61 -3.32
CA PRO A 10 -21.96 -4.31 -2.54
C PRO A 10 -22.56 -2.94 -2.89
N ASN A 11 -21.70 -1.95 -3.12
CA ASN A 11 -22.07 -0.61 -3.58
C ASN A 11 -20.96 -0.03 -4.47
N VAL A 12 -21.18 -0.04 -5.79
CA VAL A 12 -20.19 0.37 -6.80
C VAL A 12 -19.60 1.74 -6.50
N THR A 13 -20.44 2.75 -6.20
CA THR A 13 -19.97 4.12 -5.93
C THR A 13 -19.04 4.18 -4.73
N ARG A 14 -19.38 3.50 -3.63
CA ARG A 14 -18.52 3.47 -2.44
C ARG A 14 -17.21 2.73 -2.70
N GLU A 15 -17.25 1.61 -3.41
CA GLU A 15 -16.04 0.85 -3.78
C GLU A 15 -15.08 1.70 -4.63
N LEU A 16 -15.59 2.39 -5.64
CA LEU A 16 -14.78 3.23 -6.53
C LEU A 16 -14.21 4.45 -5.78
N LEU A 17 -15.01 5.11 -4.93
CA LEU A 17 -14.54 6.24 -4.12
C LEU A 17 -13.46 5.80 -3.12
N ALA A 18 -13.66 4.69 -2.42
CA ALA A 18 -12.69 4.16 -1.47
C ALA A 18 -11.38 3.75 -2.15
N GLY A 19 -11.47 3.01 -3.27
CA GLY A 19 -10.30 2.64 -4.06
C GLY A 19 -9.56 3.85 -4.65
N THR A 20 -10.27 4.94 -4.98
CA THR A 20 -9.66 6.20 -5.46
C THR A 20 -8.83 6.88 -4.37
N VAL A 21 -9.33 6.93 -3.13
CA VAL A 21 -8.59 7.49 -1.99
C VAL A 21 -7.32 6.68 -1.73
N VAL A 22 -7.44 5.35 -1.72
CA VAL A 22 -6.31 4.43 -1.52
C VAL A 22 -5.29 4.56 -2.65
N ALA A 23 -5.71 4.61 -3.92
CA ALA A 23 -4.82 4.78 -5.06
C ALA A 23 -3.97 6.05 -4.96
N LEU A 24 -4.55 7.16 -4.52
CA LEU A 24 -3.81 8.41 -4.33
C LEU A 24 -2.84 8.34 -3.15
N ALA A 25 -3.25 7.71 -2.04
CA ALA A 25 -2.39 7.51 -0.88
C ALA A 25 -1.22 6.53 -1.17
N LEU A 26 -1.42 5.59 -2.09
CA LEU A 26 -0.42 4.61 -2.52
C LEU A 26 0.78 5.22 -3.26
N ILE A 27 0.59 6.32 -3.98
CA ILE A 27 1.64 6.94 -4.81
C ILE A 27 2.87 7.33 -3.98
N PRO A 28 2.78 8.21 -2.96
CA PRO A 28 3.96 8.60 -2.18
C PRO A 28 4.59 7.43 -1.44
N GLU A 29 3.79 6.48 -0.92
CA GLU A 29 4.30 5.31 -0.21
C GLU A 29 5.12 4.41 -1.13
N ALA A 30 4.60 4.06 -2.30
CA ALA A 30 5.29 3.22 -3.27
C ALA A 30 6.60 3.86 -3.76
N ILE A 31 6.60 5.18 -3.98
CA ILE A 31 7.80 5.94 -4.34
C ILE A 31 8.83 5.90 -3.19
N ALA A 32 8.40 6.22 -1.96
CA ALA A 32 9.28 6.24 -0.79
C ALA A 32 9.90 4.86 -0.52
N PHE A 33 9.11 3.79 -0.59
CA PHE A 33 9.60 2.42 -0.37
C PHE A 33 10.55 1.96 -1.47
N SER A 34 10.34 2.39 -2.72
CA SER A 34 11.30 2.13 -3.80
C SER A 34 12.65 2.79 -3.53
N ILE A 35 12.63 4.07 -3.11
CA ILE A 35 13.84 4.82 -2.76
C ILE A 35 14.57 4.15 -1.60
N ILE A 36 13.84 3.70 -0.56
CA ILE A 36 14.42 2.96 0.57
C ILE A 36 15.07 1.67 0.09
N ALA A 37 14.42 0.91 -0.80
CA ALA A 37 14.95 -0.30 -1.39
C ALA A 37 16.13 -0.06 -2.37
N GLY A 38 16.47 1.20 -2.66
CA GLY A 38 17.53 1.57 -3.59
C GLY A 38 17.17 1.31 -5.06
N VAL A 39 15.88 1.35 -5.41
CA VAL A 39 15.38 1.12 -6.78
C VAL A 39 14.56 2.30 -7.28
N ASP A 40 14.35 2.33 -8.60
CA ASP A 40 13.51 3.35 -9.25
C ASP A 40 12.05 3.29 -8.73
N PRO A 41 11.37 4.44 -8.53
CA PRO A 41 9.97 4.49 -8.08
C PRO A 41 8.98 3.68 -8.91
N LYS A 42 9.26 3.49 -10.20
CA LYS A 42 8.49 2.62 -11.10
C LYS A 42 8.28 1.23 -10.52
N VAL A 43 9.30 0.69 -9.83
CA VAL A 43 9.29 -0.68 -9.30
C VAL A 43 8.22 -0.84 -8.21
N GLY A 44 8.14 0.09 -7.26
CA GLY A 44 7.11 0.07 -6.22
C GLY A 44 5.72 0.40 -6.74
N LEU A 45 5.61 1.29 -7.73
CA LEU A 45 4.32 1.62 -8.35
C LEU A 45 3.76 0.44 -9.15
N TYR A 46 4.61 -0.26 -9.91
CA TYR A 46 4.22 -1.48 -10.63
C TYR A 46 3.88 -2.62 -9.68
N ALA A 47 4.64 -2.80 -8.60
CA ALA A 47 4.29 -3.76 -7.57
C ALA A 47 2.92 -3.47 -6.98
N SER A 48 2.65 -2.21 -6.65
CA SER A 48 1.36 -1.79 -6.09
C SER A 48 0.19 -2.08 -7.01
N PHE A 49 0.34 -1.78 -8.31
CA PHE A 49 -0.66 -2.16 -9.32
C PHE A 49 -0.85 -3.68 -9.42
N CYS A 50 0.24 -4.43 -9.67
CA CYS A 50 0.16 -5.86 -9.93
C CYS A 50 -0.43 -6.61 -8.73
N ILE A 51 0.04 -6.27 -7.53
CA ILE A 51 -0.38 -6.94 -6.31
C ILE A 51 -1.84 -6.61 -5.98
N ALA A 52 -2.26 -5.35 -6.10
CA ALA A 52 -3.64 -4.97 -5.84
C ALA A 52 -4.62 -5.65 -6.82
N VAL A 53 -4.27 -5.69 -8.11
CA VAL A 53 -5.10 -6.35 -9.13
C VAL A 53 -5.18 -7.84 -8.86
N VAL A 54 -4.05 -8.54 -8.69
CA VAL A 54 -4.05 -10.00 -8.51
C VAL A 54 -4.72 -10.41 -7.20
N SER A 55 -4.44 -9.70 -6.11
CA SER A 55 -5.06 -9.98 -4.80
C SER A 55 -6.58 -9.72 -4.82
N ALA A 56 -7.08 -8.77 -5.61
CA ALA A 56 -8.51 -8.58 -5.76
C ALA A 56 -9.22 -9.84 -6.30
N PHE A 57 -8.58 -10.65 -7.15
CA PHE A 57 -9.13 -11.91 -7.64
C PHE A 57 -8.76 -13.12 -6.75
N ALA A 58 -7.48 -13.24 -6.43
CA ALA A 58 -6.92 -14.43 -5.79
C ALA A 58 -6.98 -14.40 -4.26
N GLY A 59 -7.00 -13.21 -3.65
CA GLY A 59 -6.98 -13.00 -2.20
C GLY A 59 -8.20 -13.57 -1.49
N GLY A 60 -8.03 -13.86 -0.21
CA GLY A 60 -9.05 -14.44 0.68
C GLY A 60 -9.84 -13.40 1.47
N ARG A 61 -9.38 -12.14 1.52
CA ARG A 61 -10.06 -11.05 2.24
C ARG A 61 -10.48 -9.88 1.33
N PRO A 62 -11.79 -9.72 1.02
CA PRO A 62 -12.30 -8.55 0.31
C PRO A 62 -12.02 -7.24 1.06
N ALA A 63 -11.91 -6.14 0.31
CA ALA A 63 -11.55 -4.79 0.78
C ALA A 63 -10.18 -4.64 1.47
N MET A 64 -9.40 -5.72 1.59
CA MET A 64 -8.00 -5.61 1.99
C MET A 64 -7.17 -5.11 0.82
N ILE A 65 -6.22 -4.22 1.11
CA ILE A 65 -5.30 -3.66 0.12
C ILE A 65 -3.93 -4.32 0.30
N SER A 66 -3.41 -4.89 -0.78
CA SER A 66 -2.04 -5.41 -0.86
C SER A 66 -1.27 -4.66 -1.94
N ALA A 67 -0.06 -4.21 -1.59
CA ALA A 67 0.79 -3.42 -2.49
C ALA A 67 2.26 -3.47 -2.04
N ALA A 68 3.10 -2.55 -2.54
CA ALA A 68 4.47 -2.38 -2.06
C ALA A 68 4.49 -1.83 -0.63
N THR A 69 5.33 -2.40 0.24
CA THR A 69 5.39 -2.01 1.65
C THR A 69 6.83 -1.78 2.12
N GLY A 70 7.00 -0.90 3.10
CA GLY A 70 8.32 -0.68 3.74
C GLY A 70 8.89 -1.94 4.38
N ALA A 71 8.04 -2.79 4.96
CA ALA A 71 8.43 -4.05 5.61
C ALA A 71 9.13 -5.01 4.64
N THR A 72 8.68 -5.06 3.39
CA THR A 72 9.31 -5.87 2.34
C THR A 72 10.48 -5.14 1.69
N ALA A 73 10.38 -3.82 1.47
CA ALA A 73 11.42 -2.97 0.90
C ALA A 73 12.75 -3.05 1.66
N LEU A 74 12.69 -2.94 3.00
CA LEU A 74 13.89 -2.96 3.87
C LEU A 74 14.68 -4.28 3.77
N LEU A 75 13.99 -5.39 3.52
CA LEU A 75 14.62 -6.70 3.36
C LEU A 75 15.34 -6.86 2.01
N MET A 76 15.01 -6.02 1.02
CA MET A 76 15.58 -6.07 -0.32
C MET A 76 16.79 -5.15 -0.50
N VAL A 77 17.04 -4.20 0.41
CA VAL A 77 18.11 -3.19 0.29
C VAL A 77 19.48 -3.83 0.05
N GLY A 78 19.86 -4.81 0.88
CA GLY A 78 21.15 -5.49 0.75
C GLY A 78 21.27 -6.25 -0.58
N LEU A 79 20.21 -6.98 -0.95
CA LEU A 79 20.16 -7.76 -2.18
C LEU A 79 20.31 -6.87 -3.42
N VAL A 80 19.59 -5.75 -3.48
CA VAL A 80 19.68 -4.79 -4.59
C VAL A 80 21.06 -4.16 -4.65
N LYS A 81 21.61 -3.74 -3.51
CA LYS A 81 22.92 -3.08 -3.45
C LYS A 81 24.06 -4.00 -3.91
N GLU A 82 23.99 -5.28 -3.56
CA GLU A 82 25.07 -6.24 -3.83
C GLU A 82 24.92 -6.94 -5.20
N HIS A 83 23.69 -7.26 -5.62
CA HIS A 83 23.43 -8.12 -6.78
C HIS A 83 22.54 -7.46 -7.85
N GLY A 84 21.97 -6.30 -7.56
CA GLY A 84 21.17 -5.52 -8.51
C GLY A 84 19.69 -5.91 -8.56
N ILE A 85 18.94 -5.13 -9.34
CA ILE A 85 17.48 -5.18 -9.40
C ILE A 85 16.92 -6.50 -9.97
N ASN A 86 17.64 -7.16 -10.88
CA ASN A 86 17.20 -8.45 -11.43
C ASN A 86 17.13 -9.54 -10.36
N TYR A 87 18.03 -9.50 -9.37
CA TYR A 87 17.97 -10.41 -8.22
C TYR A 87 16.77 -10.11 -7.32
N LEU A 88 16.37 -8.84 -7.19
CA LEU A 88 15.13 -8.47 -6.51
C LEU A 88 13.89 -9.06 -7.20
N PHE A 89 13.81 -9.02 -8.53
CA PHE A 89 12.69 -9.62 -9.26
C PHE A 89 12.66 -11.14 -9.10
N ALA A 90 13.82 -11.80 -9.21
CA ALA A 90 13.93 -13.25 -8.98
C ALA A 90 13.54 -13.62 -7.54
N ALA A 91 14.00 -12.85 -6.55
CA ALA A 91 13.65 -13.05 -5.15
C ALA A 91 12.15 -12.85 -4.91
N THR A 92 11.53 -11.89 -5.58
CA THR A 92 10.08 -11.61 -5.50
C THR A 92 9.25 -12.77 -6.05
N VAL A 93 9.67 -13.35 -7.18
CA VAL A 93 9.03 -14.57 -7.73
C VAL A 93 9.16 -15.73 -6.74
N LEU A 94 10.37 -15.95 -6.20
CA LEU A 94 10.60 -17.02 -5.23
C LEU A 94 9.81 -16.81 -3.93
N THR A 95 9.68 -15.57 -3.44
CA THR A 95 8.81 -15.23 -2.31
C THR A 95 7.39 -15.71 -2.56
N GLY A 96 6.83 -15.43 -3.73
CA GLY A 96 5.47 -15.83 -4.03
C GLY A 96 5.31 -17.35 -4.14
N LEU A 97 6.31 -18.06 -4.66
CA LEU A 97 6.33 -19.53 -4.63
C LEU A 97 6.34 -20.08 -3.20
N ILE A 98 7.16 -19.52 -2.31
CA ILE A 98 7.20 -19.91 -0.89
C ILE A 98 5.83 -19.66 -0.22
N GLN A 99 5.16 -18.54 -0.54
CA GLN A 99 3.82 -18.23 0.00
C GLN A 99 2.74 -19.20 -0.49
N ILE A 100 2.81 -19.64 -1.75
CA ILE A 100 1.92 -20.69 -2.28
C ILE A 100 2.18 -22.02 -1.55
N VAL A 101 3.45 -22.41 -1.37
CA VAL A 101 3.81 -23.62 -0.61
C VAL A 101 3.30 -23.54 0.83
N ALA A 102 3.44 -22.40 1.49
CA ALA A 102 2.91 -22.14 2.82
C ALA A 102 1.37 -22.30 2.87
N SER A 103 0.67 -21.86 1.82
CA SER A 103 -0.79 -22.06 1.70
C SER A 103 -1.15 -23.55 1.54
N LEU A 104 -0.41 -24.30 0.73
CA LEU A 104 -0.60 -25.75 0.57
C LEU A 104 -0.38 -26.50 1.89
N MET A 105 0.56 -26.05 2.70
CA MET A 105 0.80 -26.54 4.07
C MET A 105 -0.22 -26.06 5.10
N ARG A 106 -1.22 -25.26 4.69
CA ARG A 106 -2.28 -24.67 5.53
C ARG A 106 -1.77 -23.80 6.67
N LEU A 107 -0.63 -23.12 6.47
CA LEU A 107 0.00 -22.28 7.50
C LEU A 107 -0.86 -21.05 7.87
N GLY A 108 -1.83 -20.65 7.04
CA GLY A 108 -2.79 -19.59 7.39
C GLY A 108 -3.61 -19.90 8.65
N THR A 109 -3.73 -21.19 9.01
CA THR A 109 -4.43 -21.65 10.23
C THR A 109 -3.68 -21.27 11.51
N LEU A 110 -2.37 -21.03 11.43
CA LEU A 110 -1.54 -20.68 12.60
C LEU A 110 -1.87 -19.31 13.18
N MET A 111 -2.66 -18.49 12.49
CA MET A 111 -3.10 -17.18 12.98
C MET A 111 -3.94 -17.21 14.25
N ARG A 112 -4.56 -18.35 14.56
CA ARG A 112 -5.26 -18.51 15.84
C ARG A 112 -4.36 -18.29 17.06
N PHE A 113 -3.03 -18.29 16.88
CA PHE A 113 -2.05 -18.08 17.94
C PHE A 113 -1.58 -16.63 18.08
N VAL A 114 -1.94 -15.72 17.16
CA VAL A 114 -1.60 -14.29 17.29
C VAL A 114 -2.59 -13.63 18.25
N SER A 115 -2.09 -13.12 19.38
CA SER A 115 -2.94 -12.48 20.38
C SER A 115 -3.42 -11.10 19.90
N ARG A 116 -4.62 -10.69 20.34
CA ARG A 116 -5.15 -9.34 20.07
C ARG A 116 -4.18 -8.24 20.53
N SER A 117 -3.47 -8.45 21.63
CA SER A 117 -2.50 -7.49 22.15
C SER A 117 -1.33 -7.24 21.19
N VAL A 118 -0.85 -8.28 20.49
CA VAL A 118 0.21 -8.13 19.47
C VAL A 118 -0.31 -7.30 18.30
N VAL A 119 -1.54 -7.56 17.84
CA VAL A 119 -2.16 -6.78 16.76
C VAL A 119 -2.30 -5.30 17.16
N THR A 120 -2.85 -5.02 18.34
CA THR A 120 -3.02 -3.65 18.82
C THR A 120 -1.68 -2.92 18.99
N GLY A 121 -0.67 -3.58 19.56
CA GLY A 121 0.68 -3.02 19.70
C GLY A 121 1.32 -2.70 18.35
N PHE A 122 1.17 -3.60 17.38
CA PHE A 122 1.65 -3.40 16.02
C PHE A 122 0.98 -2.21 15.32
N VAL A 123 -0.35 -2.13 15.37
CA VAL A 123 -1.13 -1.03 14.77
C VAL A 123 -0.71 0.33 15.34
N ASN A 124 -0.49 0.42 16.66
CA ASN A 124 -0.01 1.65 17.30
C ASN A 124 1.42 2.02 16.87
N ALA A 125 2.32 1.05 16.83
CA ALA A 125 3.69 1.28 16.36
C ALA A 125 3.72 1.75 14.90
N LEU A 126 2.90 1.14 14.04
CA LEU A 126 2.75 1.55 12.65
C LEU A 126 2.22 2.99 12.52
N ALA A 127 1.18 3.35 13.28
CA ALA A 127 0.64 4.70 13.28
C ALA A 127 1.71 5.75 13.67
N ILE A 128 2.51 5.47 14.71
CA ILE A 128 3.63 6.33 15.13
C ILE A 128 4.67 6.43 14.02
N LEU A 129 5.03 5.31 13.39
CA LEU A 129 6.03 5.26 12.33
C LEU A 129 5.57 6.05 11.09
N ILE A 130 4.30 5.94 10.69
CA ILE A 130 3.72 6.74 9.61
C ILE A 130 3.85 8.24 9.92
N PHE A 131 3.48 8.65 11.13
CA PHE A 131 3.58 10.05 11.55
C PHE A 131 5.04 10.53 11.54
N MET A 132 5.95 9.75 12.12
CA MET A 132 7.39 10.04 12.11
C MET A 132 7.96 10.14 10.69
N ALA A 133 7.49 9.31 9.75
CA ALA A 133 7.89 9.36 8.36
C ALA A 133 7.42 10.63 7.61
N GLN A 134 6.42 11.34 8.14
CA GLN A 134 5.99 12.63 7.56
C GLN A 134 6.87 13.81 8.03
N MET A 135 7.54 13.67 9.19
CA MET A 135 8.31 14.77 9.79
C MET A 135 9.42 15.34 8.88
N PRO A 136 10.17 14.54 8.09
CA PRO A 136 11.16 15.08 7.14
C PRO A 136 10.58 15.95 6.01
N GLU A 137 9.29 15.79 5.71
CA GLU A 137 8.58 16.59 4.69
C GLU A 137 7.90 17.83 5.29
N LEU A 138 7.95 18.00 6.62
CA LEU A 138 7.45 19.17 7.33
C LEU A 138 8.58 20.03 7.88
N LEU A 139 9.46 19.43 8.69
CA LEU A 139 10.44 20.14 9.48
C LEU A 139 11.46 20.85 8.57
N GLY A 140 11.61 22.15 8.77
CA GLY A 140 12.60 22.95 8.03
C GLY A 140 12.23 23.25 6.58
N ARG A 141 11.00 22.93 6.13
CA ARG A 141 10.55 23.16 4.75
C ARG A 141 9.88 24.53 4.51
N GLY A 142 9.78 25.37 5.54
CA GLY A 142 9.30 26.74 5.46
C GLY A 142 7.80 26.92 5.73
N PRO A 143 7.33 28.17 5.86
CA PRO A 143 5.97 28.49 6.31
C PRO A 143 4.89 28.06 5.31
N ALA A 144 5.20 28.06 4.01
CA ALA A 144 4.26 27.64 2.98
C ALA A 144 3.83 26.18 3.15
N VAL A 145 4.78 25.28 3.47
CA VAL A 145 4.50 23.86 3.74
C VAL A 145 3.59 23.71 4.97
N TYR A 146 3.93 24.37 6.08
CA TYR A 146 3.10 24.32 7.30
C TYR A 146 1.69 24.85 7.07
N ALA A 147 1.55 25.99 6.38
CA ALA A 147 0.25 26.56 6.07
C ALA A 147 -0.58 25.62 5.18
N MET A 148 0.02 25.06 4.13
CA MET A 148 -0.68 24.18 3.20
C MET A 148 -1.09 22.86 3.87
N THR A 149 -0.23 22.27 4.72
CA THR A 149 -0.59 21.08 5.51
C THR A 149 -1.70 21.40 6.51
N ALA A 150 -1.64 22.53 7.22
CA ALA A 150 -2.69 22.93 8.16
C ALA A 150 -4.04 23.16 7.47
N ILE A 151 -4.04 23.82 6.31
CA ILE A 151 -5.24 23.97 5.46
C ILE A 151 -5.73 22.60 5.00
N GLY A 152 -4.83 21.71 4.58
CA GLY A 152 -5.17 20.35 4.18
C GLY A 152 -5.89 19.58 5.29
N LEU A 153 -5.37 19.63 6.51
CA LEU A 153 -6.01 19.03 7.69
C LEU A 153 -7.36 19.69 8.00
N ALA A 154 -7.46 21.02 7.89
CA ALA A 154 -8.71 21.75 8.08
C ALA A 154 -9.78 21.33 7.07
N ILE A 155 -9.42 21.11 5.80
CA ILE A 155 -10.34 20.57 4.79
C ILE A 155 -10.71 19.12 5.12
N ILE A 156 -9.72 18.29 5.47
CA ILE A 156 -9.95 16.86 5.77
C ILE A 156 -10.96 16.69 6.91
N TYR A 157 -10.80 17.43 8.01
CA TYR A 157 -11.69 17.33 9.17
C TYR A 157 -12.95 18.21 9.06
N GLY A 158 -12.88 19.33 8.35
CA GLY A 158 -13.97 20.31 8.22
C GLY A 158 -14.99 19.97 7.13
N LEU A 159 -14.55 19.50 5.97
CA LEU A 159 -15.44 19.24 4.82
C LEU A 159 -16.54 18.19 5.12
N PRO A 160 -16.29 17.10 5.87
CA PRO A 160 -17.32 16.11 6.22
C PRO A 160 -18.53 16.68 6.98
N TYR A 161 -18.41 17.88 7.59
CA TYR A 161 -19.53 18.58 8.22
C TYR A 161 -20.46 19.25 7.20
N ILE A 162 -19.96 19.54 5.99
CA ILE A 162 -20.72 20.17 4.90
C ILE A 162 -21.26 19.09 3.94
N THR A 163 -20.40 18.15 3.55
CA THR A 163 -20.77 17.07 2.61
C THR A 163 -20.04 15.79 2.92
N LYS A 164 -20.75 14.67 2.77
CA LYS A 164 -20.20 13.30 2.88
C LYS A 164 -20.22 12.58 1.53
N ALA A 165 -20.55 13.29 0.44
CA ALA A 165 -20.69 12.69 -0.89
C ALA A 165 -19.32 12.32 -1.50
N VAL A 166 -18.27 13.09 -1.17
CA VAL A 166 -16.91 12.89 -1.68
C VAL A 166 -15.95 12.80 -0.49
N PRO A 167 -14.98 11.85 -0.51
CA PRO A 167 -13.97 11.77 0.54
C PRO A 167 -13.18 13.07 0.67
N SER A 168 -13.08 13.61 1.88
CA SER A 168 -12.35 14.85 2.13
C SER A 168 -10.86 14.79 1.77
N PRO A 169 -10.13 13.65 1.88
CA PRO A 169 -8.75 13.55 1.40
C PRO A 169 -8.60 13.81 -0.10
N LEU A 170 -9.55 13.32 -0.90
CA LEU A 170 -9.55 13.52 -2.36
C LEU A 170 -9.72 15.00 -2.68
N VAL A 171 -10.67 15.67 -2.02
CA VAL A 171 -10.92 17.10 -2.19
C VAL A 171 -9.69 17.91 -1.78
N THR A 172 -9.04 17.54 -0.67
CA THR A 172 -7.80 18.18 -0.22
C THR A 172 -6.69 18.09 -1.26
N ILE A 173 -6.45 16.89 -1.83
CA ILE A 173 -5.41 16.72 -2.86
C ILE A 173 -5.70 17.60 -4.07
N VAL A 174 -6.93 17.57 -4.60
CA VAL A 174 -7.30 18.33 -5.80
C VAL A 174 -7.19 19.84 -5.56
N LEU A 175 -7.78 20.35 -4.46
CA LEU A 175 -7.79 21.78 -4.16
C LEU A 175 -6.38 22.32 -3.90
N LEU A 176 -5.58 21.61 -3.10
CA LEU A 176 -4.23 22.07 -2.78
C LEU A 176 -3.28 21.95 -3.97
N THR A 177 -3.46 20.95 -4.83
CA THR A 177 -2.70 20.86 -6.09
C THR A 177 -3.04 22.03 -7.00
N GLY A 178 -4.34 22.33 -7.20
CA GLY A 178 -4.77 23.48 -8.00
C GLY A 178 -4.25 24.81 -7.46
N ALA A 179 -4.30 25.00 -6.14
CA ALA A 179 -3.73 26.18 -5.49
C ALA A 179 -2.20 26.26 -5.68
N SER A 180 -1.50 25.14 -5.51
CA SER A 180 -0.04 25.09 -5.68
C SER A 180 0.39 25.40 -7.11
N MET A 181 -0.34 24.90 -8.11
CA MET A 181 -0.10 25.19 -9.53
C MET A 181 -0.40 26.65 -9.87
N TYR A 182 -1.46 27.23 -9.32
CA TYR A 182 -1.86 28.62 -9.62
C TYR A 182 -0.94 29.66 -8.96
N PHE A 183 -0.60 29.47 -7.69
CA PHE A 183 0.19 30.43 -6.92
C PHE A 183 1.69 30.17 -6.96
N GLY A 184 2.15 28.99 -7.40
CA GLY A 184 3.56 28.67 -7.57
C GLY A 184 4.36 28.68 -6.26
N PHE A 185 3.83 28.06 -5.19
CA PHE A 185 4.41 28.13 -3.84
C PHE A 185 5.83 27.55 -3.67
N GLY A 186 6.42 26.94 -4.71
CA GLY A 186 7.78 26.37 -4.65
C GLY A 186 7.92 25.21 -3.65
N ILE A 187 6.82 24.50 -3.37
CA ILE A 187 6.79 23.36 -2.47
C ILE A 187 7.23 22.11 -3.23
N ARG A 188 7.98 21.22 -2.57
CA ARG A 188 8.36 19.91 -3.12
C ARG A 188 7.12 19.15 -3.60
N THR A 189 7.21 18.58 -4.78
CA THR A 189 6.13 17.84 -5.45
C THR A 189 6.46 16.35 -5.52
N VAL A 190 5.47 15.53 -5.91
CA VAL A 190 5.68 14.10 -6.17
C VAL A 190 6.75 13.85 -7.23
N GLY A 191 6.82 14.69 -8.26
CA GLY A 191 7.85 14.58 -9.30
C GLY A 191 9.28 14.75 -8.78
N ASP A 192 9.46 15.47 -7.67
CA ASP A 192 10.76 15.65 -7.01
C ASP A 192 11.16 14.45 -6.14
N MET A 193 10.27 13.47 -5.96
CA MET A 193 10.56 12.21 -5.27
C MET A 193 11.10 11.16 -6.25
N GLY A 194 10.75 11.28 -7.54
CA GLY A 194 11.37 10.52 -8.62
C GLY A 194 10.47 10.41 -9.85
N VAL A 195 10.98 9.73 -10.87
CA VAL A 195 10.33 9.67 -12.18
C VAL A 195 9.13 8.72 -12.13
N LEU A 196 7.95 9.23 -12.50
CA LEU A 196 6.76 8.41 -12.67
C LEU A 196 6.84 7.59 -13.96
N PRO A 197 6.36 6.34 -13.96
CA PRO A 197 6.37 5.52 -15.16
C PRO A 197 5.39 6.05 -16.20
N ASN A 198 5.85 6.14 -17.44
CA ASN A 198 5.05 6.60 -18.59
C ASN A 198 4.62 5.45 -19.52
N GLU A 199 4.84 4.21 -19.10
CA GLU A 199 4.51 3.00 -19.87
C GLU A 199 3.85 1.96 -18.97
N LEU A 200 3.15 1.02 -19.60
CA LEU A 200 2.55 -0.12 -18.90
C LEU A 200 3.65 -1.13 -18.50
N PRO A 201 3.49 -1.83 -17.37
CA PRO A 201 4.40 -2.91 -17.03
C PRO A 201 4.29 -4.02 -18.08
N PHE A 202 5.42 -4.47 -18.60
CA PHE A 202 5.48 -5.57 -19.54
C PHE A 202 6.01 -6.83 -18.85
N PHE A 203 5.58 -7.98 -19.35
CA PHE A 203 6.08 -9.26 -18.86
C PHE A 203 7.55 -9.44 -19.22
N ALA A 204 8.38 -9.69 -18.22
CA ALA A 204 9.79 -9.97 -18.35
C ALA A 204 10.22 -11.06 -17.38
N LEU A 205 11.01 -12.02 -17.87
CA LEU A 205 11.69 -12.96 -16.99
C LEU A 205 12.87 -12.25 -16.31
N PRO A 206 13.06 -12.42 -14.98
CA PRO A 206 14.23 -11.90 -14.29
C PRO A 206 15.52 -12.35 -14.97
N GLN A 207 16.36 -11.40 -15.39
CA GLN A 207 17.60 -11.68 -16.10
C GLN A 207 18.72 -12.04 -15.11
N VAL A 208 18.60 -13.21 -14.49
CA VAL A 208 19.60 -13.78 -13.58
C VAL A 208 19.98 -15.20 -14.02
N PRO A 209 21.20 -15.68 -13.71
CA PRO A 209 21.57 -17.06 -13.99
C PRO A 209 20.63 -18.04 -13.28
N PHE A 210 20.10 -19.04 -13.99
CA PHE A 210 19.32 -20.12 -13.38
C PHE A 210 20.26 -21.16 -12.76
N THR A 211 21.01 -20.76 -11.73
CA THR A 211 22.00 -21.59 -11.05
C THR A 211 21.65 -21.80 -9.59
N TRP A 212 22.24 -22.83 -9.00
CA TRP A 212 22.15 -23.09 -7.56
C TRP A 212 22.74 -21.96 -6.71
N GLU A 213 23.73 -21.26 -7.25
CA GLU A 213 24.32 -20.07 -6.62
C GLU A 213 23.32 -18.93 -6.52
N THR A 214 22.64 -18.59 -7.62
CA THR A 214 21.59 -17.56 -7.60
C THR A 214 20.49 -17.92 -6.62
N LEU A 215 20.07 -19.20 -6.56
CA LEU A 215 19.09 -19.65 -5.57
C LEU A 215 19.59 -19.45 -4.13
N ARG A 216 20.85 -19.78 -3.82
CA ARG A 216 21.44 -19.54 -2.49
C ARG A 216 21.49 -18.07 -2.12
N ILE A 217 21.70 -17.19 -3.09
CA ILE A 217 21.71 -15.73 -2.88
C ILE A 217 20.32 -15.21 -2.55
N ILE A 218 19.31 -15.56 -3.36
CA ILE A 218 17.96 -14.99 -3.20
C ILE A 218 17.14 -15.67 -2.10
N PHE A 219 17.40 -16.94 -1.78
CA PHE A 219 16.57 -17.73 -0.87
C PHE A 219 16.40 -17.11 0.53
N PRO A 220 17.44 -16.64 1.24
CA PRO A 220 17.29 -16.04 2.57
C PRO A 220 16.37 -14.81 2.55
N THR A 221 16.58 -13.91 1.59
CA THR A 221 15.74 -12.71 1.41
C THR A 221 14.31 -13.09 1.04
N SER A 222 14.13 -14.01 0.07
CA SER A 222 12.81 -14.46 -0.36
C SER A 222 12.00 -15.10 0.77
N PHE A 223 12.67 -15.93 1.59
CA PHE A 223 12.05 -16.58 2.74
C PHE A 223 11.65 -15.57 3.82
N ALA A 224 12.55 -14.63 4.16
CA ALA A 224 12.25 -13.57 5.11
C ALA A 224 11.06 -12.72 4.67
N ILE A 225 11.04 -12.28 3.41
CA ILE A 225 9.93 -11.52 2.82
C ILE A 225 8.64 -12.35 2.82
N ALA A 226 8.72 -13.65 2.50
CA ALA A 226 7.54 -14.52 2.51
C ALA A 226 6.93 -14.58 3.91
N MET A 227 7.75 -14.79 4.95
CA MET A 227 7.27 -14.85 6.33
C MET A 227 6.67 -13.53 6.80
N VAL A 228 7.37 -12.41 6.59
CA VAL A 228 6.87 -11.07 6.92
C VAL A 228 5.57 -10.78 6.17
N GLY A 229 5.54 -11.06 4.86
CA GLY A 229 4.36 -10.80 4.03
C GLY A 229 3.15 -11.65 4.42
N LEU A 230 3.36 -12.90 4.84
CA LEU A 230 2.27 -13.72 5.37
C LEU A 230 1.77 -13.18 6.72
N LEU A 231 2.66 -12.84 7.65
CA LEU A 231 2.27 -12.27 8.93
C LEU A 231 1.44 -10.99 8.75
N GLU A 232 1.93 -10.06 7.92
CA GLU A 232 1.23 -8.81 7.60
C GLU A 232 -0.14 -9.06 6.96
N SER A 233 -0.21 -9.95 5.95
CA SER A 233 -1.46 -10.26 5.26
C SER A 233 -2.50 -10.84 6.20
N LEU A 234 -2.05 -11.70 7.10
CA LEU A 234 -2.94 -12.36 8.02
C LEU A 234 -3.40 -11.47 9.18
N MET A 235 -2.49 -10.65 9.73
CA MET A 235 -2.82 -9.63 10.73
C MET A 235 -3.77 -8.57 10.16
N THR A 236 -3.47 -8.08 8.95
CA THR A 236 -4.35 -7.15 8.23
C THR A 236 -5.72 -7.77 8.04
N ALA A 237 -5.79 -9.01 7.54
CA ALA A 237 -7.06 -9.66 7.32
C ALA A 237 -7.87 -9.80 8.62
N ALA A 238 -7.23 -10.04 9.77
CA ALA A 238 -7.91 -10.11 11.07
C ALA A 238 -8.48 -8.75 11.51
N ILE A 239 -7.75 -7.65 11.27
CA ILE A 239 -8.26 -6.30 11.52
C ILE A 239 -9.47 -6.02 10.63
N ILE A 240 -9.40 -6.38 9.34
CA ILE A 240 -10.49 -6.14 8.40
C ILE A 240 -11.69 -7.06 8.69
N ASP A 241 -11.48 -8.28 9.19
CA ASP A 241 -12.55 -9.14 9.71
C ASP A 241 -13.31 -8.41 10.84
N GLU A 242 -12.58 -7.85 11.82
CA GLU A 242 -13.15 -7.11 12.96
C GLU A 242 -13.86 -5.81 12.54
N MET A 243 -13.28 -5.01 11.64
CA MET A 243 -13.90 -3.75 11.18
C MET A 243 -15.18 -3.95 10.35
N THR A 244 -15.47 -5.18 9.95
CA THR A 244 -16.58 -5.50 9.04
C THR A 244 -17.52 -6.56 9.56
N ASP A 245 -17.24 -7.12 10.74
CA ASP A 245 -17.99 -8.24 11.32
C ASP A 245 -18.16 -9.41 10.34
N THR A 246 -17.09 -9.73 9.58
CA THR A 246 -17.07 -10.85 8.61
C THR A 246 -15.81 -11.68 8.77
N THR A 247 -15.78 -12.90 8.24
CA THR A 247 -14.61 -13.79 8.30
C THR A 247 -13.86 -13.83 6.97
N SER A 248 -12.63 -14.35 6.97
CA SER A 248 -11.83 -14.54 5.77
C SER A 248 -11.09 -15.86 5.71
N ASP A 249 -10.88 -16.35 4.49
CA ASP A 249 -10.07 -17.53 4.23
C ASP A 249 -8.58 -17.14 4.20
N LYS A 250 -7.91 -17.37 5.32
CA LYS A 250 -6.49 -17.08 5.50
C LYS A 250 -5.57 -17.91 4.60
N ASN A 251 -5.95 -19.14 4.25
CA ASN A 251 -5.12 -19.97 3.36
C ASN A 251 -5.24 -19.47 1.91
N ARG A 252 -6.45 -19.11 1.49
CA ARG A 252 -6.66 -18.44 0.20
C ARG A 252 -5.90 -17.11 0.14
N GLU A 253 -5.86 -16.37 1.25
CA GLU A 253 -5.06 -15.14 1.33
C GLU A 253 -3.57 -15.41 1.09
N CYS A 254 -2.99 -16.41 1.76
CA CYS A 254 -1.58 -16.79 1.53
C CYS A 254 -1.31 -17.15 0.05
N ALA A 255 -2.19 -17.91 -0.58
CA ALA A 255 -2.06 -18.28 -1.99
C ALA A 255 -2.21 -17.07 -2.92
N GLY A 256 -3.18 -16.21 -2.65
CA GLY A 256 -3.43 -15.00 -3.41
C GLY A 256 -2.27 -14.01 -3.34
N GLN A 257 -1.68 -13.83 -2.14
CA GLN A 257 -0.48 -13.02 -1.97
C GLN A 257 0.72 -13.62 -2.71
N GLY A 258 0.85 -14.95 -2.71
CA GLY A 258 1.89 -15.64 -3.47
C GLY A 258 1.77 -15.43 -4.97
N ALA A 259 0.55 -15.59 -5.52
CA ALA A 259 0.27 -15.32 -6.93
C ALA A 259 0.52 -13.85 -7.30
N ALA A 260 0.18 -12.93 -6.40
CA ALA A 260 0.41 -11.50 -6.56
C ALA A 260 1.90 -11.16 -6.61
N ASN A 261 2.72 -11.75 -5.73
CA ASN A 261 4.17 -11.54 -5.72
C ASN A 261 4.85 -12.18 -6.95
N ILE A 262 4.44 -13.38 -7.38
CA ILE A 262 4.94 -13.97 -8.63
C ILE A 262 4.67 -13.05 -9.81
N THR A 263 3.43 -12.54 -9.91
CA THR A 263 3.05 -11.61 -10.97
C THR A 263 3.86 -10.32 -10.89
N SER A 264 4.00 -9.73 -9.70
CA SER A 264 4.81 -8.53 -9.49
C SER A 264 6.23 -8.71 -10.02
N GLY A 265 6.91 -9.80 -9.64
CA GLY A 265 8.28 -10.06 -10.07
C GLY A 265 8.43 -10.24 -11.59
N PHE A 266 7.43 -10.84 -12.26
CA PHE A 266 7.42 -10.95 -13.73
C PHE A 266 7.05 -9.66 -14.46
N PHE A 267 6.50 -8.67 -13.77
CA PHE A 267 6.10 -7.38 -14.35
C PHE A 267 7.02 -6.24 -13.88
N GLY A 268 8.23 -6.58 -13.37
CA GLY A 268 9.23 -5.61 -12.95
C GLY A 268 8.90 -4.88 -11.65
N GLY A 269 8.04 -5.47 -10.82
CA GLY A 269 7.70 -4.97 -9.49
C GLY A 269 8.50 -5.63 -8.38
N MET A 270 8.67 -4.91 -7.27
CA MET A 270 9.18 -5.48 -6.02
C MET A 270 8.14 -6.35 -5.30
N ALA A 271 8.60 -7.13 -4.32
CA ALA A 271 7.69 -7.87 -3.45
C ALA A 271 6.84 -6.92 -2.60
N GLY A 272 5.68 -7.41 -2.22
CA GLY A 272 4.74 -6.70 -1.37
C GLY A 272 3.90 -7.63 -0.51
N CYS A 273 3.03 -7.03 0.28
CA CYS A 273 2.12 -7.70 1.21
C CYS A 273 0.89 -6.83 1.45
N ALA A 274 -0.03 -7.30 2.30
CA ALA A 274 -1.11 -6.45 2.77
C ALA A 274 -0.56 -5.22 3.50
N MET A 275 -1.32 -4.13 3.42
CA MET A 275 -1.04 -2.89 4.13
C MET A 275 -2.18 -2.60 5.09
N ILE A 276 -1.90 -2.64 6.39
CA ILE A 276 -2.88 -2.36 7.43
C ILE A 276 -3.48 -0.97 7.24
N GLY A 277 -2.64 0.08 7.16
CA GLY A 277 -3.11 1.47 7.05
C GLY A 277 -4.02 1.68 5.84
N GLN A 278 -3.60 1.26 4.65
CA GLN A 278 -4.39 1.40 3.42
C GLN A 278 -5.68 0.57 3.44
N SER A 279 -5.67 -0.61 4.06
CA SER A 279 -6.88 -1.41 4.24
C SER A 279 -7.87 -0.75 5.21
N VAL A 280 -7.38 -0.15 6.30
CA VAL A 280 -8.19 0.64 7.24
C VAL A 280 -8.79 1.86 6.54
N ILE A 281 -8.01 2.58 5.74
CA ILE A 281 -8.50 3.71 4.93
C ILE A 281 -9.59 3.26 3.97
N ASN A 282 -9.37 2.16 3.26
CA ASN A 282 -10.32 1.62 2.29
C ASN A 282 -11.68 1.35 2.96
N VAL A 283 -11.66 0.60 4.07
CA VAL A 283 -12.86 0.19 4.79
C VAL A 283 -13.55 1.36 5.47
N SER A 284 -12.79 2.30 6.02
CA SER A 284 -13.32 3.54 6.63
C SER A 284 -13.89 4.49 5.59
N SER A 285 -13.38 4.45 4.36
CA SER A 285 -13.90 5.20 3.21
C SER A 285 -15.10 4.51 2.53
N GLY A 286 -15.50 3.34 3.01
CA GLY A 286 -16.70 2.62 2.57
C GLY A 286 -16.47 1.42 1.67
N GLY A 287 -15.23 1.05 1.36
CA GLY A 287 -14.87 -0.16 0.61
C GLY A 287 -15.18 -1.43 1.43
N ARG A 288 -15.87 -2.40 0.83
CA ARG A 288 -16.23 -3.69 1.47
C ARG A 288 -16.04 -4.89 0.55
N GLY A 289 -15.99 -4.69 -0.76
CA GLY A 289 -15.82 -5.73 -1.76
C GLY A 289 -14.44 -5.74 -2.41
N ARG A 290 -14.26 -6.69 -3.35
CA ARG A 290 -13.04 -6.82 -4.17
C ARG A 290 -12.86 -5.68 -5.18
N LEU A 291 -13.95 -5.00 -5.56
CA LEU A 291 -13.90 -3.91 -6.52
C LEU A 291 -13.08 -2.72 -6.00
N SER A 292 -13.15 -2.38 -4.71
CA SER A 292 -12.31 -1.31 -4.16
C SER A 292 -10.82 -1.61 -4.30
N THR A 293 -10.38 -2.85 -4.04
CA THR A 293 -8.99 -3.28 -4.20
C THR A 293 -8.56 -3.28 -5.66
N LEU A 294 -9.40 -3.85 -6.56
CA LEU A 294 -9.13 -3.86 -8.00
C LEU A 294 -9.01 -2.44 -8.55
N TRP A 295 -9.96 -1.57 -8.17
CA TRP A 295 -9.97 -0.18 -8.58
C TRP A 295 -8.78 0.59 -8.03
N ALA A 296 -8.36 0.35 -6.78
CA ALA A 296 -7.17 0.98 -6.23
C ALA A 296 -5.92 0.72 -7.09
N GLY A 297 -5.69 -0.53 -7.48
CA GLY A 297 -4.57 -0.89 -8.37
C GLY A 297 -4.72 -0.31 -9.77
N ALA A 298 -5.86 -0.56 -10.43
CA ALA A 298 -6.09 -0.12 -11.80
C ALA A 298 -6.09 1.40 -11.95
N PHE A 299 -6.69 2.12 -10.99
CA PHE A 299 -6.72 3.57 -10.98
C PHE A 299 -5.36 4.17 -10.64
N LEU A 300 -4.57 3.53 -9.76
CA LEU A 300 -3.17 3.91 -9.55
C LEU A 300 -2.38 3.85 -10.87
N LEU A 301 -2.50 2.76 -11.62
CA LEU A 301 -1.81 2.63 -12.91
C LEU A 301 -2.29 3.68 -13.93
N PHE A 302 -3.60 3.92 -13.99
CA PHE A 302 -4.17 4.99 -14.82
C PHE A 302 -3.60 6.37 -14.43
N LEU A 303 -3.55 6.67 -13.13
CA LEU A 303 -3.02 7.94 -12.62
C LEU A 303 -1.56 8.16 -13.04
N ILE A 304 -0.70 7.16 -12.88
CA ILE A 304 0.73 7.33 -13.15
C ILE A 304 1.05 7.34 -14.65
N VAL A 305 0.39 6.51 -15.47
CA VAL A 305 0.68 6.40 -16.91
C VAL A 305 -0.04 7.49 -17.71
N VAL A 306 -1.31 7.76 -17.43
CA VAL A 306 -2.13 8.69 -18.22
C VAL A 306 -2.09 10.10 -17.64
N LEU A 307 -2.18 10.22 -16.31
CA LEU A 307 -2.17 11.51 -15.61
C LEU A 307 -0.82 11.85 -14.98
N GLY A 308 0.25 11.12 -15.32
CA GLY A 308 1.60 11.28 -14.77
C GLY A 308 2.07 12.74 -14.68
N PRO A 309 1.95 13.57 -15.74
CA PRO A 309 2.32 14.99 -15.69
C PRO A 309 1.55 15.81 -14.65
N TYR A 310 0.29 15.46 -14.37
CA TYR A 310 -0.52 16.11 -13.34
C TYR A 310 -0.23 15.56 -11.95
N VAL A 311 -0.05 14.24 -11.83
CA VAL A 311 0.30 13.57 -10.57
C VAL A 311 1.66 14.07 -10.06
N ALA A 312 2.63 14.26 -10.97
CA ALA A 312 3.94 14.79 -10.62
C ALA A 312 3.88 16.18 -9.97
N GLN A 313 2.83 16.96 -10.23
CA GLN A 313 2.66 18.31 -9.69
C GLN A 313 1.94 18.33 -8.33
N ILE A 314 1.51 17.19 -7.80
CA ILE A 314 0.88 17.13 -6.48
C ILE A 314 1.92 17.56 -5.44
N PRO A 315 1.63 18.60 -4.63
CA PRO A 315 2.57 19.07 -3.63
C PRO A 315 2.61 18.09 -2.44
N MET A 316 3.81 17.76 -1.97
CA MET A 316 4.03 16.79 -0.89
C MET A 316 3.28 17.17 0.39
N ALA A 317 3.12 18.47 0.67
CA ALA A 317 2.38 18.95 1.83
C ALA A 317 0.89 18.53 1.85
N ALA A 318 0.26 18.30 0.69
CA ALA A 318 -1.10 17.76 0.61
C ALA A 318 -1.13 16.28 1.01
N LEU A 319 -0.18 15.50 0.51
CA LEU A 319 -0.04 14.08 0.83
C LEU A 319 0.32 13.89 2.31
N VAL A 320 1.21 14.72 2.85
CA VAL A 320 1.54 14.75 4.28
C VAL A 320 0.30 15.00 5.14
N ALA A 321 -0.57 15.95 4.77
CA ALA A 321 -1.81 16.19 5.51
C ALA A 321 -2.71 14.95 5.55
N VAL A 322 -2.83 14.24 4.41
CA VAL A 322 -3.56 12.96 4.35
C VAL A 322 -2.91 11.92 5.24
N MET A 323 -1.59 11.74 5.17
CA MET A 323 -0.86 10.75 5.96
C MET A 323 -0.90 11.03 7.48
N ILE A 324 -0.90 12.30 7.89
CA ILE A 324 -1.12 12.68 9.29
C ILE A 324 -2.51 12.24 9.75
N MET A 325 -3.57 12.56 8.99
CA MET A 325 -4.92 12.11 9.34
C MET A 325 -4.99 10.57 9.43
N VAL A 326 -4.36 9.87 8.49
CA VAL A 326 -4.30 8.40 8.48
C VAL A 326 -3.62 7.88 9.74
N SER A 327 -2.48 8.45 10.13
CA SER A 327 -1.78 8.01 11.35
C SER A 327 -2.64 8.17 12.61
N ILE A 328 -3.33 9.30 12.75
CA ILE A 328 -4.23 9.59 13.88
C ILE A 328 -5.41 8.61 13.92
N ASN A 329 -6.00 8.32 12.76
CA ASN A 329 -7.14 7.40 12.65
C ASN A 329 -6.75 5.92 12.79
N THR A 330 -5.50 5.57 12.49
CA THR A 330 -4.97 4.21 12.63
C THR A 330 -4.66 3.89 14.09
N PHE A 331 -4.20 4.88 14.87
CA PHE A 331 -3.84 4.70 16.27
C PHE A 331 -5.03 4.25 17.13
N GLN A 332 -4.85 3.15 17.87
CA GLN A 332 -5.88 2.57 18.74
C GLN A 332 -5.95 3.29 20.08
N TRP A 333 -6.56 4.49 20.11
CA TRP A 333 -6.64 5.34 21.31
C TRP A 333 -7.22 4.65 22.55
N LYS A 334 -8.10 3.66 22.37
CA LYS A 334 -8.67 2.87 23.47
C LYS A 334 -7.61 2.08 24.25
N SER A 335 -6.52 1.66 23.61
CA SER A 335 -5.45 0.91 24.29
C SER A 335 -4.68 1.76 25.29
N VAL A 336 -4.63 3.08 25.09
CA VAL A 336 -3.97 4.01 26.03
C VAL A 336 -4.72 4.02 27.36
N GLY A 337 -6.06 4.08 27.33
CA GLY A 337 -6.88 3.98 28.54
C GLY A 337 -6.93 2.59 29.19
N THR A 338 -6.32 1.58 28.57
CA THR A 338 -6.15 0.24 29.18
C THR A 338 -4.77 0.10 29.85
N LEU A 339 -3.84 1.01 29.53
CA LEU A 339 -2.49 1.07 30.11
C LEU A 339 -2.38 2.06 31.28
N LEU A 340 -3.32 3.01 31.37
CA LEU A 340 -3.51 3.97 32.46
C LEU A 340 -4.54 3.46 33.45
#